data_AF-A0A8I2C4U3-F1
#
_entry.id   AF-A0A8I2C4U3-F1
#
_cell.length_a   1.000
_cell.length_b   1.000
_cell.length_c   1.000
_cell.angle_alpha   90.00
_cell.angle_beta   90.00
_cell.angle_gamma   90.00
#
_symmetry.space_group_name_H-M   'P 1'
#
loop_
_entity.id
_entity.type
_entity.pdbx_description
1 polymer ?
#
loop_
_entity_poly.entity_id
_entity_poly.type
_entity_poly.pdbx_seq_one_letter_code
_entity_poly.pdbx_strand_id
1 'polypeptide(L)' 'MSTLAKLLARKQALLERLERDPGHNEREEIERLLAQIETALSLLVPRDAAATPSEE' A
#
# COMPACT_ATOMS: atom_id res chain seq x y z
N MET A 1 15.05 -1.52 9.21
CA MET A 1 14.09 -1.53 8.08
C MET A 1 12.78 -0.92 8.55
N SER A 2 12.33 0.15 7.90
CA SER A 2 11.08 0.84 8.28
C SER A 2 9.86 -0.03 7.99
N THR A 3 8.87 0.01 8.89
CA THR A 3 7.58 -0.68 8.73
C THR A 3 6.88 -0.25 7.43
N LEU A 4 7.01 1.02 7.07
CA LEU A 4 6.50 1.60 5.82
C LEU A 4 7.16 0.96 4.58
N ALA A 5 8.48 0.74 4.62
CA ALA A 5 9.19 0.06 3.53
C ALA A 5 8.75 -1.40 3.36
N LYS A 6 8.46 -2.11 4.46
CA LYS A 6 7.91 -3.48 4.41
C LYS A 6 6.50 -3.52 3.80
N LEU A 7 5.65 -2.55 4.13
CA LEU A 7 4.31 -2.40 3.56
C LEU A 7 4.37 -2.10 2.06
N LEU A 8 5.24 -1.17 1.64
CA LEU A 8 5.44 -0.84 0.23
C LEU A 8 5.99 -2.02 -0.58
N ALA A 9 6.97 -2.75 -0.04
CA ALA A 9 7.51 -3.95 -0.68
C ALA A 9 6.43 -5.03 -0.85
N ARG A 10 5.56 -5.22 0.15
CA ARG A 10 4.40 -6.12 0.03
C ARG A 10 3.40 -5.66 -1.03
N LYS A 11 3.11 -4.36 -1.12
CA LYS A 11 2.24 -3.78 -2.16
C LYS A 11 2.79 -4.06 -3.57
N GLN A 12 4.08 -3.85 -3.79
CA GLN A 12 4.73 -4.12 -5.07
C GLN A 12 4.65 -5.59 -5.48
N ALA A 13 4.98 -6.52 -4.56
CA ALA A 13 4.87 -7.95 -4.84
C ALA A 13 3.44 -8.41 -5.20
N LEU A 14 2.43 -7.77 -4.61
CA LEU A 14 1.02 -8.02 -4.91
C LEU A 14 0.63 -7.46 -6.29
N LEU A 15 1.10 -6.27 -6.65
CA LEU A 15 0.88 -5.68 -7.97
C LEU A 15 1.54 -6.51 -9.08
N GLU A 16 2.77 -6.98 -8.88
CA GLU A 16 3.45 -7.87 -9.83
C GLU A 16 2.67 -9.18 -10.05
N ARG A 17 2.04 -9.72 -8.99
CA ARG A 17 1.14 -10.88 -9.15
C ARG A 17 -0.10 -10.51 -9.95
N LEU A 18 -0.65 -9.32 -9.75
CA LEU A 18 -1.84 -8.83 -10.46
C LEU A 18 -1.56 -8.54 -11.94
N GLU A 19 -0.34 -8.10 -12.28
CA GLU A 19 0.15 -7.95 -13.65
C GLU A 19 0.29 -9.28 -14.40
N ARG A 20 0.49 -10.40 -13.68
CA ARG A 20 0.50 -11.75 -14.26
C ARG A 20 -0.90 -12.30 -14.57
N ASP A 21 -1.93 -11.46 -14.44
CA ASP A 21 -3.34 -11.79 -14.62
C ASP A 21 -3.76 -13.05 -13.84
N PRO A 22 -3.67 -13.00 -12.50
CA PRO A 22 -4.04 -14.11 -11.67
C PRO A 22 -5.57 -14.28 -11.74
N GLY A 23 -6.05 -15.51 -11.57
CA GLY A 23 -7.48 -15.82 -11.72
C GLY A 23 -8.37 -14.97 -10.80
N HIS A 24 -9.66 -14.87 -11.11
CA HIS A 24 -10.62 -13.98 -10.44
C HIS A 24 -10.55 -14.05 -8.90
N ASN A 25 -10.50 -15.26 -8.34
CA ASN A 25 -10.40 -15.49 -6.90
C ASN A 25 -9.09 -14.95 -6.29
N GLU A 26 -7.99 -15.08 -7.03
CA GLU A 26 -6.67 -14.64 -6.61
C GLU A 26 -6.53 -13.12 -6.76
N ARG A 27 -7.14 -12.52 -7.79
CA ARG A 27 -7.32 -11.06 -7.90
C ARG A 27 -8.08 -10.49 -6.71
N GLU A 28 -9.23 -11.05 -6.35
CA GLU A 28 -10.01 -10.58 -5.20
C GLU A 28 -9.22 -10.64 -3.89
N GLU A 29 -8.47 -11.73 -3.68
CA GLU A 29 -7.62 -11.86 -2.49
C GLU A 29 -6.48 -10.82 -2.49
N ILE A 30 -5.86 -10.59 -3.64
CA ILE A 30 -4.82 -9.56 -3.80
C ILE A 30 -5.39 -8.15 -3.54
N GLU A 31 -6.58 -7.84 -4.03
CA GLU A 31 -7.25 -6.55 -3.79
C GLU A 31 -7.57 -6.34 -2.31
N ARG A 32 -8.05 -7.37 -1.61
CA ARG A 32 -8.26 -7.31 -0.15
C ARG A 32 -6.96 -7.09 0.63
N LEU A 33 -5.87 -7.72 0.19
CA LEU A 33 -4.55 -7.53 0.81
C LEU A 33 -4.00 -6.13 0.53
N LEU A 34 -4.19 -5.61 -0.68
CA LEU A 34 -3.85 -4.23 -1.06
C LEU A 34 -4.60 -3.21 -0.19
N ALA A 35 -5.91 -3.36 -0.03
CA ALA A 35 -6.73 -2.46 0.79
C ALA A 35 -6.28 -2.42 2.27
N GLN A 36 -5.93 -3.58 2.84
CA GLN A 36 -5.36 -3.65 4.19
C GLN A 36 -4.00 -2.95 4.29
N ILE A 37 -3.13 -3.11 3.28
CA ILE A 37 -1.84 -2.44 3.23
C ILE A 37 -2.01 -0.93 3.11
N GLU A 38 -2.93 -0.44 2.27
CA GLU A 38 -3.21 0.99 2.13
C GLU A 38 -3.80 1.58 3.40
N THR A 39 -4.69 0.86 4.09
CA THR A 39 -5.21 1.26 5.40
C THR A 39 -4.08 1.36 6.43
N ALA A 40 -3.22 0.35 6.51
CA ALA A 40 -2.08 0.36 7.41
C ALA A 40 -1.08 1.48 7.06
N LEU A 41 -0.84 1.74 5.77
CA LEU A 41 -0.02 2.87 5.31
C LEU A 41 -0.65 4.20 5.69
N SER A 42 -1.96 4.37 5.55
CA SER A 42 -2.67 5.58 5.96
C SER A 42 -2.65 5.80 7.47
N LEU A 43 -2.57 4.74 8.27
CA LEU A 43 -2.39 4.82 9.72
C LEU A 43 -0.93 5.12 10.11
N LEU A 44 0.02 4.63 9.32
CA LEU A 44 1.46 4.82 9.54
C LEU A 44 2.01 6.13 8.98
N VAL A 45 1.37 6.71 7.96
CA VAL A 45 1.64 8.06 7.49
C VAL A 45 0.81 8.97 8.39
N PRO A 46 1.39 9.55 9.46
CA PRO A 46 0.70 10.62 10.16
C PRO A 46 0.38 11.71 9.13
N ARG A 47 -0.85 12.24 9.23
CA ARG A 47 -1.38 13.40 8.49
C ARG A 47 -0.44 14.62 8.48
N ASP A 48 0.61 14.62 9.29
CA ASP A 48 1.65 15.65 9.38
C ASP A 48 2.44 15.90 8.07
N ALA A 49 2.60 14.90 7.19
CA ALA A 49 3.32 15.15 5.92
C ALA A 49 2.46 15.87 4.86
N ALA A 50 1.14 15.97 5.06
CA ALA A 50 0.23 16.69 4.16
C ALA A 50 -0.01 18.15 4.59
N ALA A 51 0.60 18.59 5.69
CA ALA A 51 0.59 19.98 6.13
C ALA A 51 2.02 20.53 6.08
N THR A 52 2.57 20.69 4.87
CA THR A 52 3.48 21.82 4.64
C THR A 52 2.60 23.01 4.28
N PRO A 53 2.27 23.93 5.22
CA PRO A 53 2.13 25.31 4.80
C PRO A 53 3.55 25.75 4.43
N SER A 54 3.85 25.76 3.14
CA SER A 54 4.85 26.68 2.63
C SER A 54 4.30 28.09 2.83
N GLU A 55 4.59 28.71 3.96
CA GLU A 55 4.49 30.16 4.23
C GLU A 55 5.77 30.49 5.02
N GLU A 56 6.85 30.83 4.30
CA GLU A 56 7.43 32.18 4.14
C GLU A 56 8.09 32.72 5.43
#